data_AF-A0A0C3FPP4-F1
#
_entry.id   AF-A0A0C3FPP4-F1
#
_cell.length_a   1.000
_cell.length_b   1.000
_cell.length_c   1.000
_cell.angle_alpha   90.00
_cell.angle_beta   90.00
_cell.angle_gamma   90.00
#
_symmetry.space_group_name_H-M   'P 1'
#
loop_
_entity.id
_entity.type
_entity.pdbx_description
1 polymer ?
#
loop_
_entity_poly.entity_id
_entity_poly.type
_entity_poly.pdbx_seq_one_letter_code
_entity_poly.pdbx_strand_id
1 'polypeptide(L)'
;MAELLITVEIIYTGNKARSLVPEYTSQQDVIKTLRTDLTALKNPHPKTETIELHSIGRIICSWRSHEHNPIVRKLRQLRLDENIGALHSIKEQRSIGSIIITEEPVPYYSEPIDYRDQRRFIRHNDGIPTWRMSSPCLTGSSMECGSSWEESGSPASRSNAMTSAASEAQSGHAEVLLPVARDFFTDTSDVDQLTRALGRIREHVAAAKTIESSILDNLKRLNATVVTQSQNQMVIDGLDPSSSLTTRLQLTERSLLTEQQRRMEAEQALQDVERECKEPFVVPALLKGFVEISKLTSNY
;
A
#
# COMPACT_ATOMS: atom_id res chain seq x y z
N MET A 1 -21.74 11.53 -22.02
CA MET A 1 -21.16 11.86 -20.70
C MET A 1 -20.25 10.72 -20.31
N ALA A 2 -19.05 10.99 -19.77
CA ALA A 2 -18.15 9.94 -19.32
C ALA A 2 -18.80 9.18 -18.13
N GLU A 3 -18.77 7.86 -18.20
CA GLU A 3 -19.14 7.00 -17.08
C GLU A 3 -17.90 6.76 -16.23
N LEU A 4 -18.06 6.82 -14.91
CA LEU A 4 -17.02 6.62 -13.92
C LEU A 4 -17.38 5.39 -13.09
N LEU A 5 -16.40 4.50 -12.91
CA LEU A 5 -16.43 3.46 -11.92
C LEU A 5 -15.71 3.99 -10.67
N ILE A 6 -16.45 4.13 -9.58
CA ILE A 6 -15.91 4.56 -8.30
C ILE A 6 -15.81 3.34 -7.42
N THR A 7 -14.61 3.00 -7.01
CA THR A 7 -14.33 1.88 -6.10
C THR A 7 -13.90 2.44 -4.75
N VAL A 8 -14.65 2.11 -3.71
CA VAL A 8 -14.36 2.49 -2.33
C VAL A 8 -13.93 1.25 -1.58
N GLU A 9 -12.76 1.35 -0.98
CA GLU A 9 -12.19 0.35 -0.11
C GLU A 9 -12.23 0.86 1.33
N ILE A 10 -12.86 0.08 2.22
CA ILE A 10 -13.01 0.41 3.63
C ILE A 10 -12.24 -0.63 4.44
N ILE A 11 -11.27 -0.14 5.21
CA ILE A 11 -10.44 -0.96 6.08
C ILE A 11 -10.91 -0.78 7.51
N TYR A 12 -11.46 -1.84 8.08
CA TYR A 12 -11.87 -1.92 9.48
C TYR A 12 -10.69 -2.30 10.38
N THR A 13 -10.76 -1.90 11.64
CA THR A 13 -9.77 -2.22 12.68
C THR A 13 -10.43 -2.87 13.90
N GLY A 14 -9.61 -3.35 14.85
CA GLY A 14 -10.09 -3.87 16.13
C GLY A 14 -10.97 -5.12 16.05
N ASN A 15 -11.92 -5.24 16.98
CA ASN A 15 -12.81 -6.41 17.06
C ASN A 15 -13.71 -6.56 15.84
N LYS A 16 -14.05 -5.45 15.18
CA LYS A 16 -14.88 -5.47 13.98
C LYS A 16 -14.16 -6.08 12.78
N ALA A 17 -12.88 -5.75 12.60
CA ALA A 17 -12.05 -6.42 11.60
C ALA A 17 -11.98 -7.94 11.82
N ARG A 18 -11.82 -8.36 13.08
CA ARG A 18 -11.79 -9.78 13.47
C ARG A 18 -13.12 -10.51 13.24
N SER A 19 -14.24 -9.78 13.20
CA SER A 19 -15.56 -10.35 12.89
C SER A 19 -15.85 -10.45 11.38
N LEU A 20 -15.04 -9.79 10.55
CA LEU A 20 -15.17 -9.73 9.09
C LEU A 20 -14.08 -10.58 8.44
N VAL A 21 -14.17 -11.89 8.63
CA VAL A 21 -13.21 -12.88 8.13
C VAL A 21 -13.88 -13.66 6.98
N PRO A 22 -13.32 -13.64 5.75
CA PRO A 22 -13.95 -14.23 4.57
C PRO A 22 -14.42 -15.68 4.76
N GLU A 23 -13.69 -16.46 5.54
CA GLU A 23 -13.97 -17.88 5.78
C GLU A 23 -15.21 -18.12 6.63
N TYR A 24 -15.64 -17.16 7.46
CA TYR A 24 -16.68 -17.36 8.47
C TYR A 24 -17.83 -16.36 8.41
N THR A 25 -17.64 -15.22 7.76
CA THR A 25 -18.65 -14.16 7.72
C THR A 25 -19.56 -14.34 6.51
N SER A 26 -20.87 -14.43 6.75
CA SER A 26 -21.84 -14.48 5.65
C SER A 26 -21.84 -13.16 4.87
N GLN A 27 -22.05 -13.23 3.56
CA GLN A 27 -22.14 -12.02 2.72
C GLN A 27 -23.22 -11.05 3.22
N GLN A 28 -24.33 -11.57 3.77
CA GLN A 28 -25.40 -10.74 4.35
C GLN A 28 -24.94 -9.96 5.58
N ASP A 29 -24.10 -10.56 6.43
CA ASP A 29 -23.53 -9.88 7.60
C ASP A 29 -22.54 -8.79 7.19
N VAL A 30 -21.73 -9.05 6.16
CA VAL A 30 -20.84 -8.03 5.55
C VAL A 30 -21.65 -6.85 5.04
N ILE A 31 -22.71 -7.12 4.25
CA ILE A 31 -23.58 -6.08 3.69
C ILE A 31 -24.29 -5.29 4.78
N LYS A 32 -24.82 -5.98 5.80
CA LYS A 32 -25.53 -5.35 6.93
C LYS A 32 -24.59 -4.45 7.73
N THR A 33 -23.39 -4.92 8.01
CA THR A 33 -22.35 -4.16 8.71
C THR A 33 -21.97 -2.91 7.91
N LEU A 34 -21.64 -3.09 6.63
CA LEU A 34 -21.27 -1.99 5.74
C LEU A 34 -22.39 -0.94 5.64
N ARG A 35 -23.64 -1.36 5.39
CA ARG A 35 -24.77 -0.43 5.27
C ARG A 35 -25.04 0.34 6.55
N THR A 36 -24.86 -0.30 7.71
CA THR A 36 -25.02 0.37 9.01
C THR A 36 -24.00 1.50 9.16
N ASP A 37 -22.75 1.26 8.77
CA ASP A 37 -21.68 2.26 8.86
C ASP A 37 -21.82 3.36 7.82
N LEU A 38 -22.14 3.02 6.57
CA LEU A 38 -22.41 4.01 5.54
C LEU A 38 -23.60 4.90 5.91
N THR A 39 -24.62 4.37 6.59
CA THR A 39 -25.72 5.17 7.13
C THR A 39 -25.24 6.16 8.19
N ALA A 40 -24.35 5.73 9.10
CA ALA A 40 -23.76 6.61 10.11
C ALA A 40 -22.90 7.73 9.48
N LEU A 41 -22.18 7.41 8.40
CA LEU A 41 -21.42 8.38 7.60
C LEU A 41 -22.30 9.22 6.65
N LYS A 42 -23.62 9.01 6.66
CA LYS A 42 -24.60 9.64 5.75
C LYS A 42 -24.30 9.40 4.27
N ASN A 43 -23.68 8.27 3.92
CA ASN A 43 -23.30 7.91 2.56
C ASN A 43 -24.36 7.04 1.85
N PRO A 44 -24.42 7.11 0.51
CA PRO A 44 -25.30 6.25 -0.28
C PRO A 44 -24.86 4.78 -0.16
N HIS A 45 -25.83 3.86 -0.23
CA HIS A 45 -25.54 2.43 -0.16
C HIS A 45 -25.18 1.89 -1.56
N PRO A 46 -24.11 1.09 -1.69
CA PRO A 46 -23.80 0.40 -2.93
C PRO A 46 -24.80 -0.74 -3.18
N LYS A 47 -24.83 -1.23 -4.41
CA LYS A 47 -25.62 -2.41 -4.77
C LYS A 47 -25.06 -3.63 -4.06
N THR A 48 -25.92 -4.58 -3.70
CA THR A 48 -25.52 -5.83 -3.02
C THR A 48 -24.46 -6.60 -3.83
N GLU A 49 -24.61 -6.64 -5.15
CA GLU A 49 -23.72 -7.34 -6.07
C GLU A 49 -22.32 -6.71 -6.20
N THR A 50 -22.15 -5.44 -5.81
CA THR A 50 -20.87 -4.75 -5.91
C THR A 50 -20.07 -4.78 -4.61
N ILE A 51 -20.57 -5.40 -3.55
CA ILE A 51 -19.91 -5.48 -2.24
C ILE A 51 -19.16 -6.80 -2.14
N GLU A 52 -17.84 -6.71 -1.97
CA GLU A 52 -16.93 -7.85 -1.87
C GLU A 52 -16.07 -7.73 -0.60
N LEU A 53 -15.90 -8.84 0.11
CA LEU A 53 -14.98 -8.94 1.24
C LEU A 53 -13.65 -9.48 0.72
N HIS A 54 -12.66 -8.61 0.56
CA HIS A 54 -11.39 -8.94 -0.10
C HIS A 54 -10.38 -9.59 0.84
N SER A 55 -10.33 -9.15 2.11
CA SER A 55 -9.49 -9.73 3.15
C SER A 55 -10.07 -9.44 4.53
N ILE A 56 -9.43 -9.93 5.61
CA ILE A 56 -9.86 -9.69 6.99
C ILE A 56 -10.07 -8.19 7.23
N GLY A 57 -11.31 -7.80 7.57
CA GLY A 57 -11.67 -6.41 7.82
C GLY A 57 -11.60 -5.48 6.60
N ARG A 58 -11.45 -5.98 5.36
CA ARG A 58 -11.31 -5.16 4.15
C ARG A 58 -12.48 -5.38 3.21
N ILE A 59 -13.37 -4.38 3.13
CA ILE A 59 -14.54 -4.42 2.25
C ILE A 59 -14.29 -3.50 1.05
N ILE A 60 -14.52 -4.02 -0.14
CA ILE A 60 -14.50 -3.26 -1.39
C ILE A 60 -15.93 -3.15 -1.90
N CYS A 61 -16.33 -1.94 -2.29
CA CYS A 61 -17.59 -1.74 -2.99
C CYS A 61 -17.48 -0.72 -4.12
N SER A 62 -18.31 -0.87 -5.14
CA SER A 62 -18.26 0.01 -6.31
C SER A 62 -19.61 0.63 -6.69
N TRP A 63 -19.53 1.82 -7.29
CA TRP A 63 -20.63 2.56 -7.91
C TRP A 63 -20.29 2.84 -9.36
N ARG A 64 -21.28 2.64 -10.25
CA ARG A 64 -21.25 3.19 -11.60
C ARG A 64 -22.04 4.48 -11.62
N SER A 65 -21.41 5.57 -12.05
CA SER A 65 -22.03 6.88 -12.05
C SER A 65 -21.48 7.78 -13.14
N HIS A 66 -22.00 9.00 -13.20
CA HIS A 66 -21.47 10.06 -14.06
C HIS A 66 -20.79 11.11 -13.18
N GLU A 67 -19.85 11.84 -13.75
CA GLU A 67 -19.06 12.87 -13.05
C GLU A 67 -19.89 13.89 -12.27
N HIS A 68 -21.08 14.23 -12.77
CA HIS A 68 -21.98 15.23 -12.18
C HIS A 68 -22.99 14.64 -11.18
N ASN A 69 -22.92 13.33 -10.87
CA ASN A 69 -23.87 12.73 -9.95
C ASN A 69 -23.53 13.13 -8.49
N PRO A 70 -24.54 13.50 -7.67
CA PRO A 70 -24.34 13.91 -6.27
C PRO A 70 -23.62 12.85 -5.42
N ILE A 71 -23.72 11.57 -5.78
CA ILE A 71 -23.00 10.48 -5.12
C ILE A 71 -21.49 10.67 -5.26
N VAL A 72 -21.00 10.98 -6.47
CA VAL A 72 -19.57 11.21 -6.73
C VAL A 72 -19.05 12.37 -5.89
N ARG A 73 -19.81 13.49 -5.86
CA ARG A 73 -19.47 14.65 -5.04
C ARG A 73 -19.37 14.29 -3.56
N LYS A 74 -20.32 13.50 -3.05
CA LYS A 74 -20.34 13.11 -1.64
C LYS A 74 -19.19 12.15 -1.29
N LEU A 75 -18.89 11.20 -2.16
CA LEU A 75 -17.74 10.31 -2.00
C LEU A 75 -16.42 11.09 -2.03
N ARG A 76 -16.27 12.06 -2.94
CA ARG A 76 -15.10 12.96 -2.98
C ARG A 76 -14.96 13.80 -1.70
N GLN A 77 -16.07 14.23 -1.10
CA GLN A 77 -16.04 14.95 0.19
C GLN A 77 -15.47 14.07 1.31
N LEU A 78 -15.82 12.78 1.38
CA LEU A 78 -15.24 11.87 2.39
C LEU A 78 -13.72 11.76 2.30
N ARG A 79 -13.17 11.87 1.08
CA ARG A 79 -11.72 11.86 0.84
C ARG A 79 -11.06 13.15 1.32
N LEU A 80 -11.73 14.30 1.20
CA LEU A 80 -11.20 15.60 1.63
C LEU A 80 -11.36 15.81 3.15
N ASP A 81 -12.41 15.24 3.73
CA ASP A 81 -12.81 15.45 5.12
C ASP A 81 -12.01 14.59 6.12
N GLU A 82 -10.94 13.90 5.70
CA GLU A 82 -10.09 13.12 6.61
C GLU A 82 -9.50 13.95 7.76
N ASN A 83 -9.43 15.28 7.60
CA ASN A 83 -8.95 16.22 8.61
C ASN A 83 -10.05 16.87 9.47
N ILE A 84 -11.34 16.55 9.26
CA ILE A 84 -12.43 17.13 10.06
C ILE A 84 -12.69 16.23 11.26
N GLY A 85 -12.48 16.75 12.48
CA GLY A 85 -12.59 15.98 13.73
C GLY A 85 -13.91 15.23 13.92
N ALA A 86 -15.02 15.72 13.33
CA ALA A 86 -16.31 15.03 13.36
C ALA A 86 -16.28 13.66 12.63
N LEU A 87 -15.55 13.55 11.51
CA LEU A 87 -15.41 12.30 10.77
C LEU A 87 -14.53 11.30 11.53
N HIS A 88 -13.48 11.79 12.20
CA HIS A 88 -12.61 10.97 13.03
C HIS A 88 -13.39 10.28 14.15
N SER A 89 -14.22 11.02 14.90
CA SER A 89 -15.05 10.43 15.97
C SER A 89 -15.99 9.34 15.46
N ILE A 90 -16.59 9.52 14.27
CA ILE A 90 -17.48 8.49 13.68
C ILE A 90 -16.67 7.29 13.21
N LYS A 91 -15.50 7.50 12.57
CA LYS A 91 -14.59 6.42 12.15
C LYS A 91 -14.16 5.56 13.35
N GLU A 92 -13.77 6.21 14.45
CA GLU A 92 -13.36 5.53 15.69
C GLU A 92 -14.50 4.72 16.32
N GLN A 93 -15.69 5.33 16.47
CA GLN A 93 -16.88 4.64 16.98
C GLN A 93 -17.30 3.43 16.13
N ARG A 94 -16.99 3.45 14.84
CA ARG A 94 -17.33 2.38 13.89
C ARG A 94 -16.18 1.44 13.58
N SER A 95 -15.03 1.62 14.24
CA SER A 95 -13.79 0.88 14.01
C SER A 95 -13.37 0.88 12.53
N ILE A 96 -13.51 2.02 11.87
CA ILE A 96 -13.06 2.25 10.50
C ILE A 96 -11.67 2.89 10.58
N GLY A 97 -10.64 2.17 10.12
CA GLY A 97 -9.26 2.68 10.08
C GLY A 97 -9.07 3.65 8.93
N SER A 98 -9.36 3.22 7.70
CA SER A 98 -9.17 4.06 6.50
C SER A 98 -10.25 3.82 5.44
N ILE A 99 -10.45 4.82 4.59
CA ILE A 99 -11.35 4.79 3.45
C ILE A 99 -10.55 5.25 2.23
N ILE A 100 -10.33 4.36 1.28
CA ILE A 100 -9.59 4.65 0.05
C ILE A 100 -10.61 4.73 -1.08
N ILE A 101 -10.57 5.82 -1.85
CA ILE A 101 -11.48 6.05 -2.97
C ILE A 101 -10.66 6.11 -4.26
N THR A 102 -10.99 5.23 -5.20
CA THR A 102 -10.39 5.17 -6.53
C THR A 102 -11.47 5.46 -7.57
N GLU A 103 -11.12 6.28 -8.56
CA GLU A 103 -12.01 6.70 -9.64
C GLU A 103 -11.37 6.28 -10.95
N GLU A 104 -12.05 5.41 -11.69
CA GLU A 104 -11.59 4.94 -12.99
C GLU A 104 -12.62 5.34 -14.07
N PRO A 105 -12.20 5.98 -15.17
CA PRO A 105 -13.07 6.20 -16.30
C PRO A 105 -13.43 4.84 -16.92
N VAL A 106 -14.72 4.56 -17.07
CA VAL A 106 -15.15 3.36 -17.79
C VAL A 106 -14.80 3.59 -19.26
N PRO A 107 -13.91 2.77 -19.85
CA PRO A 107 -13.59 2.92 -21.26
C PRO A 107 -14.88 2.75 -22.06
N TYR A 108 -15.25 3.78 -22.82
CA TYR A 108 -16.25 3.65 -23.86
C TYR A 108 -15.65 2.72 -24.91
N TYR A 109 -15.90 1.41 -24.78
CA TYR A 109 -15.74 0.50 -25.90
C TYR A 109 -16.74 0.97 -26.96
N SER A 110 -16.24 1.81 -27.86
CA SER A 110 -17.00 2.47 -28.91
C SER A 110 -17.24 1.56 -30.09
N GLU A 111 -16.90 0.28 -29.98
CA GLU A 111 -17.32 -0.70 -30.96
C GLU A 111 -18.72 -1.16 -30.60
N PRO A 112 -19.77 -0.71 -31.31
CA PRO A 112 -21.00 -1.48 -31.32
C PRO A 112 -20.59 -2.88 -31.72
N ILE A 113 -20.68 -3.82 -30.77
CA ILE A 113 -20.64 -5.25 -31.10
C ILE A 113 -21.71 -5.41 -32.18
N ASP A 114 -21.28 -5.61 -33.43
CA ASP A 114 -22.22 -5.78 -34.53
C ASP A 114 -22.88 -7.14 -34.34
N TYR A 115 -23.97 -7.16 -33.57
CA TYR A 115 -24.77 -8.35 -33.33
C TYR A 115 -25.34 -8.93 -34.64
N ARG A 116 -25.17 -8.27 -35.81
CA ARG A 116 -25.55 -8.87 -37.10
C ARG A 116 -24.68 -10.06 -37.48
N ASP A 117 -23.47 -10.22 -36.97
CA ASP A 117 -22.61 -11.37 -37.34
C ASP A 117 -22.86 -12.62 -36.49
N GLN A 118 -23.55 -12.51 -35.35
CA GLN A 118 -23.92 -13.68 -34.53
C GLN A 118 -25.07 -14.52 -35.12
N ARG A 119 -25.81 -14.01 -36.13
CA ARG A 119 -26.86 -14.80 -36.81
C ARG A 119 -26.36 -15.71 -37.93
N ARG A 120 -25.06 -15.68 -38.28
CA ARG A 120 -24.50 -16.58 -39.31
C ARG A 120 -23.93 -17.90 -38.79
N PHE A 121 -23.76 -18.06 -37.48
CA PHE A 121 -23.17 -19.29 -36.89
C PHE A 121 -24.17 -20.30 -36.33
N ILE A 122 -25.49 -20.09 -36.49
CA ILE A 122 -26.52 -21.07 -36.11
C ILE A 122 -27.23 -21.60 -37.37
N ARG A 123 -26.50 -22.18 -38.32
CA ARG A 123 -27.01 -23.24 -39.22
C ARG A 123 -25.85 -24.12 -39.68
N HIS A 124 -26.11 -25.43 -39.66
CA HIS A 124 -25.23 -26.57 -40.01
C HIS A 124 -24.34 -27.10 -38.89
N ASN A 125 -25.00 -27.70 -37.91
CA ASN A 125 -24.45 -28.83 -37.17
C ASN A 125 -25.07 -30.12 -37.73
N ASP A 126 -24.69 -30.49 -38.95
CA ASP A 126 -24.97 -31.80 -39.55
C ASP A 126 -23.77 -32.17 -40.42
N GLY A 127 -22.78 -32.84 -39.85
CA GLY A 127 -21.63 -33.34 -40.61
C GLY A 127 -20.35 -33.34 -39.80
N ILE A 128 -20.04 -34.50 -39.23
CA ILE A 128 -18.73 -34.83 -38.67
C ILE A 128 -17.65 -34.55 -39.73
N PRO A 129 -16.71 -33.60 -39.51
CA PRO A 129 -15.52 -33.52 -40.33
C PRO A 129 -14.46 -34.42 -39.71
N THR A 130 -14.13 -35.51 -40.39
CA THR A 130 -12.90 -36.26 -40.14
C THR A 130 -11.71 -35.34 -40.34
N TRP A 131 -11.00 -34.99 -39.27
CA TRP A 131 -9.74 -34.25 -39.33
C TRP A 131 -8.67 -35.10 -39.99
N ARG A 132 -8.53 -34.98 -41.31
CA ARG A 132 -7.37 -35.47 -42.04
C ARG A 132 -6.23 -34.46 -41.79
N MET A 133 -5.33 -34.83 -40.89
CA MET A 133 -4.07 -34.11 -40.67
C MET A 133 -3.37 -33.91 -42.01
N SER A 134 -3.29 -32.65 -42.45
CA SER A 134 -2.39 -32.24 -43.51
C SER A 134 -1.40 -31.28 -42.87
N SER A 135 -0.23 -31.82 -42.52
CA SER A 135 0.96 -31.04 -42.23
C SER A 135 1.31 -30.14 -43.41
N PRO A 136 1.75 -28.90 -43.13
CA PRO A 136 2.63 -28.20 -44.04
C PRO A 136 4.01 -27.99 -43.41
N CYS A 137 4.98 -28.65 -44.05
CA CYS A 137 6.24 -28.09 -44.54
C CYS A 137 7.01 -27.12 -43.64
N LEU A 138 8.11 -27.62 -43.10
CA LEU A 138 9.30 -26.86 -42.74
C LEU A 138 9.92 -26.22 -44.00
N THR A 139 9.89 -24.89 -44.08
CA THR A 139 10.81 -24.06 -44.87
C THR A 139 10.98 -22.79 -44.04
N GLY A 140 12.10 -22.57 -43.36
CA GLY A 140 13.40 -22.41 -43.99
C GLY A 140 13.54 -20.94 -44.42
N SER A 141 13.84 -20.05 -43.48
CA SER A 141 14.42 -18.74 -43.82
C SER A 141 15.31 -18.26 -42.69
N SER A 142 16.59 -18.57 -42.88
CA SER A 142 17.72 -17.98 -42.20
C SER A 142 17.76 -16.49 -42.50
N MET A 143 17.77 -15.66 -41.46
CA MET A 143 18.11 -14.25 -41.59
C MET A 143 19.11 -13.91 -40.49
N GLU A 144 20.38 -13.91 -40.87
CA GLU A 144 21.51 -13.46 -40.08
C GLU A 144 21.42 -11.93 -39.92
N CYS A 145 21.21 -11.45 -38.70
CA CYS A 145 21.47 -10.06 -38.33
C CYS A 145 22.78 -10.01 -37.57
N GLY A 146 23.86 -9.70 -38.30
CA GLY A 146 25.13 -9.31 -37.72
C GLY A 146 25.03 -7.90 -37.16
N SER A 147 25.21 -7.77 -35.85
CA SER A 147 25.50 -6.49 -35.20
C SER A 147 26.88 -6.57 -34.56
N SER A 148 27.82 -6.02 -35.32
CA SER A 148 29.19 -5.68 -34.93
C SER A 148 29.16 -4.71 -33.76
N TRP A 149 29.72 -5.11 -32.61
CA TRP A 149 30.09 -4.19 -31.54
C TRP A 149 31.61 -4.09 -31.53
N GLU A 150 32.10 -2.89 -31.84
CA GLU A 150 33.52 -2.56 -31.83
C GLU A 150 34.04 -2.50 -30.40
N GLU A 151 35.06 -3.32 -30.18
CA GLU A 151 35.87 -3.44 -28.98
C GLU A 151 36.80 -2.22 -28.87
N SER A 152 36.56 -1.35 -27.89
CA SER A 152 37.49 -0.27 -27.54
C SER A 152 38.30 -0.69 -26.33
N GLY A 153 39.58 -0.99 -26.54
CA GLY A 153 40.49 -1.46 -25.50
C GLY A 153 41.18 -0.37 -24.66
N SER A 154 41.63 -0.84 -23.48
CA SER A 154 42.83 -0.45 -22.71
C SER A 154 42.84 0.87 -21.90
N PRO A 155 43.72 1.04 -20.87
CA PRO A 155 44.77 0.14 -20.36
C PRO A 155 44.81 -0.07 -18.82
N ALA A 156 45.70 -0.99 -18.45
CA ALA A 156 46.15 -1.45 -17.14
C ALA A 156 46.67 -0.41 -16.13
N SER A 157 46.65 -0.79 -14.85
CA SER A 157 47.74 -0.58 -13.86
C SER A 157 47.47 -1.39 -12.58
N ARG A 158 48.29 -2.41 -12.31
CA ARG A 158 49.34 -2.47 -11.25
C ARG A 158 48.79 -2.63 -9.82
N SER A 159 48.78 -3.86 -9.29
CA SER A 159 49.85 -4.51 -8.50
C SER A 159 49.83 -4.12 -7.02
N ASN A 160 49.60 -5.11 -6.15
CA ASN A 160 50.51 -5.42 -5.04
C ASN A 160 50.14 -6.78 -4.43
N ALA A 161 51.06 -7.73 -4.59
CA ALA A 161 51.19 -8.92 -3.77
C ALA A 161 52.28 -8.65 -2.73
N MET A 162 52.13 -9.18 -1.52
CA MET A 162 53.13 -10.02 -0.82
C MET A 162 52.86 -10.13 0.69
N THR A 163 52.74 -11.40 1.14
CA THR A 163 53.36 -12.06 2.34
C THR A 163 53.15 -11.41 3.72
N SER A 164 52.91 -12.11 4.83
CA SER A 164 53.36 -13.43 5.32
C SER A 164 52.53 -13.76 6.58
N ALA A 165 52.05 -14.98 6.78
CA ALA A 165 52.69 -16.09 7.53
C ALA A 165 52.39 -16.13 9.05
N ALA A 166 51.99 -17.33 9.47
CA ALA A 166 52.11 -17.97 10.80
C ALA A 166 51.32 -17.40 12.00
N SER A 167 50.39 -18.22 12.54
CA SER A 167 50.71 -19.10 13.66
C SER A 167 49.58 -20.09 13.97
N GLU A 168 49.96 -21.35 14.09
CA GLU A 168 49.20 -22.43 14.73
C GLU A 168 48.84 -22.09 16.20
N ALA A 169 47.63 -22.44 16.62
CA ALA A 169 47.39 -22.97 17.95
C ALA A 169 46.12 -23.84 17.94
N GLN A 170 46.34 -25.11 18.20
CA GLN A 170 45.35 -26.15 18.46
C GLN A 170 44.56 -25.81 19.74
N SER A 171 43.24 -25.97 19.71
CA SER A 171 42.48 -26.37 20.90
C SER A 171 41.16 -27.00 20.46
N GLY A 172 41.06 -28.31 20.66
CA GLY A 172 39.89 -29.10 20.33
C GLY A 172 38.70 -28.74 21.22
N HIS A 173 37.57 -28.46 20.59
CA HIS A 173 36.26 -28.71 21.15
C HIS A 173 35.46 -29.47 20.09
N ALA A 174 35.28 -30.77 20.35
CA ALA A 174 34.38 -31.62 19.60
C ALA A 174 32.94 -31.21 19.95
N GLU A 175 32.42 -30.22 19.22
CA GLU A 175 30.99 -29.91 19.23
C GLU A 175 30.32 -30.71 18.12
N VAL A 176 29.43 -31.59 18.54
CA VAL A 176 28.63 -32.48 17.70
C VAL A 176 27.69 -31.62 16.84
N LEU A 177 28.17 -31.20 15.68
CA LEU A 177 27.37 -30.55 14.65
C LEU A 177 26.57 -31.62 13.89
N LEU A 178 25.31 -31.76 14.28
CA LEU A 178 24.30 -32.43 13.46
C LEU A 178 24.11 -31.64 12.16
N PRO A 179 24.09 -32.28 10.99
CA PRO A 179 23.75 -31.63 9.75
C PRO A 179 22.25 -31.33 9.76
N VAL A 180 21.88 -30.13 10.20
CA VAL A 180 20.54 -29.58 9.94
C VAL A 180 20.53 -29.22 8.46
N ALA A 181 20.16 -30.18 7.62
CA ALA A 181 19.77 -29.97 6.24
C ALA A 181 18.55 -29.02 6.23
N ARG A 182 18.86 -27.73 6.21
CA ARG A 182 17.88 -26.67 5.95
C ARG A 182 17.71 -26.62 4.44
N ASP A 183 16.80 -27.47 3.96
CA ASP A 183 16.22 -27.38 2.62
C ASP A 183 15.38 -26.09 2.54
N PHE A 184 16.05 -24.94 2.46
CA PHE A 184 15.47 -23.74 1.86
C PHE A 184 15.66 -23.86 0.36
N PHE A 185 14.92 -24.77 -0.27
CA PHE A 185 14.61 -24.65 -1.69
C PHE A 185 13.70 -23.43 -1.84
N THR A 186 14.28 -22.23 -1.85
CA THR A 186 13.62 -21.13 -2.55
C THR A 186 13.60 -21.57 -4.01
N ASP A 187 12.41 -21.89 -4.51
CA ASP A 187 12.21 -22.28 -5.91
C ASP A 187 12.96 -21.26 -6.79
N THR A 188 14.04 -21.69 -7.42
CA THR A 188 14.86 -20.84 -8.30
C THR A 188 13.99 -20.25 -9.44
N SER A 189 12.89 -20.92 -9.75
CA SER A 189 11.82 -20.45 -10.65
C SER A 189 11.22 -19.10 -10.23
N ASP A 190 10.97 -18.89 -8.93
CA ASP A 190 10.38 -17.64 -8.43
C ASP A 190 11.37 -16.48 -8.53
N VAL A 191 12.65 -16.75 -8.26
CA VAL A 191 13.73 -15.77 -8.42
C VAL A 191 13.88 -15.35 -9.88
N ASP A 192 13.82 -16.31 -10.82
CA ASP A 192 13.87 -16.03 -12.25
C ASP A 192 12.62 -15.27 -12.75
N GLN A 193 11.45 -15.56 -12.18
CA GLN A 193 10.20 -14.85 -12.51
C GLN A 193 10.25 -13.40 -12.03
N LEU A 194 10.68 -13.18 -10.78
CA LEU A 194 10.86 -11.84 -10.21
C LEU A 194 11.93 -11.05 -10.95
N THR A 195 13.03 -11.68 -11.33
CA THR A 195 14.11 -11.05 -12.11
C THR A 195 13.58 -10.57 -13.48
N ARG A 196 12.77 -11.39 -14.17
CA ARG A 196 12.10 -11.00 -15.42
C ARG A 196 11.04 -9.91 -15.22
N ALA A 197 10.28 -9.95 -14.12
CA ALA A 197 9.33 -8.88 -13.78
C ALA A 197 10.04 -7.55 -13.52
N LEU A 198 11.15 -7.58 -12.78
CA LEU A 198 11.98 -6.41 -12.49
C LEU A 198 12.60 -5.83 -13.78
N GLY A 199 13.05 -6.68 -14.70
CA GLY A 199 13.49 -6.25 -16.04
C GLY A 199 12.41 -5.49 -16.82
N ARG A 200 11.19 -6.03 -16.87
CA ARG A 200 10.04 -5.37 -17.52
C ARG A 200 9.71 -4.02 -16.90
N ILE A 201 9.73 -3.92 -15.57
CA ILE A 201 9.48 -2.65 -14.87
C ILE A 201 10.56 -1.62 -15.21
N ARG A 202 11.83 -2.03 -15.23
CA ARG A 202 12.94 -1.13 -15.60
C ARG A 202 12.81 -0.62 -17.03
N GLU A 203 12.42 -1.48 -17.96
CA GLU A 203 12.16 -1.11 -19.35
C GLU A 203 11.00 -0.10 -19.47
N HIS A 204 9.88 -0.36 -18.78
CA HIS A 204 8.76 0.59 -18.73
C HIS A 204 9.17 1.96 -18.17
N VAL A 205 9.98 1.99 -17.11
CA VAL A 205 10.49 3.25 -16.53
C VAL A 205 11.43 3.97 -17.51
N ALA A 206 12.29 3.24 -18.22
CA ALA A 206 13.16 3.82 -19.23
C ALA A 206 12.33 4.43 -20.38
N ALA A 207 11.33 3.71 -20.88
CA ALA A 207 10.41 4.21 -21.91
C ALA A 207 9.66 5.46 -21.44
N ALA A 208 9.10 5.45 -20.23
CA ALA A 208 8.42 6.60 -19.65
C ALA A 208 9.33 7.83 -19.56
N LYS A 209 10.59 7.66 -19.15
CA LYS A 209 11.59 8.75 -19.10
C LYS A 209 11.88 9.34 -20.48
N THR A 210 11.97 8.51 -21.52
CA THR A 210 12.17 9.03 -22.88
C THR A 210 10.98 9.87 -23.33
N ILE A 211 9.75 9.43 -23.06
CA ILE A 211 8.53 10.19 -23.35
C ILE A 211 8.52 11.51 -22.59
N GLU A 212 8.82 11.48 -21.28
CA GLU A 212 8.91 12.68 -20.44
C GLU A 212 9.91 13.70 -21.00
N SER A 213 11.11 13.25 -21.38
CA SER A 213 12.13 14.13 -21.97
C SER A 213 11.66 14.79 -23.27
N SER A 214 10.95 14.04 -24.13
CA SER A 214 10.36 14.57 -25.36
C SER A 214 9.28 15.62 -25.08
N ILE A 215 8.45 15.39 -24.06
CA ILE A 215 7.42 16.36 -23.64
C ILE A 215 8.09 17.64 -23.12
N LEU A 216 9.12 17.52 -22.28
CA LEU A 216 9.86 18.66 -21.75
C LEU A 216 10.53 19.47 -22.87
N ASP A 217 11.10 18.81 -23.88
CA ASP A 217 11.69 19.49 -25.03
C ASP A 217 10.62 20.20 -25.88
N ASN A 218 9.44 19.59 -26.07
CA ASN A 218 8.32 20.24 -26.73
C ASN A 218 7.82 21.46 -25.95
N LEU A 219 7.72 21.37 -24.62
CA LEU A 219 7.32 22.50 -23.76
C LEU A 219 8.34 23.65 -23.82
N LYS A 220 9.64 23.33 -23.83
CA LYS A 220 10.71 24.32 -24.04
C LYS A 220 10.59 25.00 -25.41
N ARG A 221 10.33 24.24 -26.48
CA ARG A 221 10.12 24.79 -27.83
C ARG A 221 8.90 25.70 -27.91
N LEU A 222 7.88 25.43 -27.11
CA LEU A 222 6.66 26.24 -27.02
C LEU A 222 6.78 27.43 -26.06
N ASN A 223 7.95 27.62 -25.44
CA ASN A 223 8.22 28.71 -24.48
C ASN A 223 7.20 28.76 -23.32
N ALA A 224 6.69 27.59 -22.92
CA ALA A 224 5.72 27.43 -21.84
C ALA A 224 6.44 27.43 -20.48
N THR A 225 7.03 28.57 -20.10
CA THR A 225 7.92 28.71 -18.93
C THR A 225 7.20 28.68 -17.57
N VAL A 226 5.88 28.49 -17.52
CA VAL A 226 5.06 28.89 -16.37
C VAL A 226 4.49 27.73 -15.51
N VAL A 227 4.58 26.45 -15.90
CA VAL A 227 3.76 25.41 -15.23
C VAL A 227 4.53 24.32 -14.46
N THR A 228 5.85 24.21 -14.57
CA THR A 228 6.57 23.11 -13.88
C THR A 228 6.89 23.32 -12.40
N GLN A 229 6.59 24.49 -11.80
CA GLN A 229 6.90 24.74 -10.39
C GLN A 229 5.78 24.39 -9.39
N SER A 230 4.58 23.99 -9.83
CA SER A 230 3.49 23.69 -8.90
C SER A 230 3.39 22.19 -8.57
N GLN A 231 3.85 21.88 -7.36
CA GLN A 231 3.45 20.75 -6.49
C GLN A 231 4.21 19.42 -6.52
N ASN A 232 5.15 19.18 -7.44
CA ASN A 232 6.06 18.01 -7.34
C ASN A 232 7.56 18.37 -7.39
N GLN A 233 7.90 19.66 -7.44
CA GLN A 233 9.28 20.15 -7.48
C GLN A 233 9.89 20.25 -6.07
N MET A 234 10.02 19.11 -5.38
CA MET A 234 10.99 18.97 -4.29
C MET A 234 12.00 17.84 -4.53
N VAL A 235 12.03 17.26 -5.74
CA VAL A 235 12.83 16.06 -6.03
C VAL A 235 13.77 16.19 -7.23
N ILE A 236 13.71 17.27 -8.05
CA ILE A 236 14.55 17.35 -9.24
C ILE A 236 15.09 18.76 -9.45
N ASP A 237 16.00 19.17 -8.58
CA ASP A 237 17.22 19.85 -9.04
C ASP A 237 18.37 18.91 -8.65
N GLY A 238 19.35 18.74 -9.53
CA GLY A 238 20.42 17.75 -9.46
C GLY A 238 21.42 17.89 -8.31
N LEU A 239 20.95 18.15 -7.10
CA LEU A 239 21.68 17.87 -5.87
C LEU A 239 21.44 16.41 -5.50
N ASP A 240 22.52 15.65 -5.59
CA ASP A 240 22.82 14.40 -4.89
C ASP A 240 21.61 13.73 -4.22
N PRO A 241 21.12 12.55 -4.69
CA PRO A 241 20.01 11.83 -4.06
C PRO A 241 20.21 11.62 -2.55
N SER A 242 21.47 11.63 -2.10
CA SER A 242 21.87 11.67 -0.69
C SER A 242 21.27 12.85 0.08
N SER A 243 21.18 14.03 -0.52
CA SER A 243 20.60 15.25 0.09
C SER A 243 19.12 15.09 0.41
N SER A 244 18.34 14.52 -0.51
CA SER A 244 16.91 14.25 -0.26
C SER A 244 16.70 13.24 0.88
N LEU A 245 17.56 12.22 0.96
CA LEU A 245 17.52 11.22 2.02
C LEU A 245 17.98 11.80 3.37
N THR A 246 19.04 12.60 3.38
CA THR A 246 19.50 13.28 4.61
C THR A 246 18.44 14.22 5.17
N THR A 247 17.73 14.95 4.30
CA THR A 247 16.62 15.83 4.71
C THR A 247 15.49 15.02 5.31
N ARG A 248 15.10 13.90 4.68
CA ARG A 248 14.07 13.00 5.23
C ARG A 248 14.51 12.39 6.56
N LEU A 249 15.76 11.96 6.68
CA LEU A 249 16.33 11.44 7.92
C LEU A 249 16.28 12.49 9.04
N GLN A 250 16.72 13.71 8.77
CA GLN A 250 16.68 14.82 9.72
C GLN A 250 15.24 15.13 10.18
N LEU A 251 14.27 15.12 9.27
CA LEU A 251 12.87 15.32 9.62
C LEU A 251 12.33 14.18 10.51
N THR A 252 12.67 12.93 10.19
CA THR A 252 12.27 11.77 11.01
C THR A 252 12.95 11.78 12.39
N GLU A 253 14.23 12.13 12.47
CA GLU A 253 14.96 12.27 13.73
C GLU A 253 14.35 13.36 14.60
N ARG A 254 14.02 14.52 14.00
CA ARG A 254 13.34 15.59 14.72
C ARG A 254 11.98 15.16 15.26
N SER A 255 11.20 14.42 14.48
CA SER A 255 9.91 13.87 14.92
C SER A 255 10.09 12.87 16.07
N LEU A 256 11.12 12.03 16.00
CA LEU A 256 11.44 11.05 17.04
C LEU A 256 11.82 11.75 18.34
N LEU A 257 12.63 12.79 18.29
CA LEU A 257 13.01 13.58 19.47
C LEU A 257 11.79 14.27 20.11
N THR A 258 10.88 14.83 19.31
CA THR A 258 9.65 15.43 19.86
C THR A 258 8.76 14.42 20.56
N GLU A 259 8.70 13.18 20.07
CA GLU A 259 7.90 12.13 20.67
C GLU A 259 8.55 11.57 21.95
N GLN A 260 9.87 11.38 21.94
CA GLN A 260 10.62 11.00 23.13
C GLN A 260 10.48 12.03 24.26
N GLN A 261 10.52 13.32 23.92
CA GLN A 261 10.30 14.40 24.87
C GLN A 261 8.90 14.31 25.50
N ARG A 262 7.85 14.14 24.67
CA ARG A 262 6.48 13.96 25.16
C ARG A 262 6.34 12.75 26.06
N ARG A 263 7.01 11.64 25.73
CA ARG A 263 7.00 10.43 26.55
C ARG A 263 7.68 10.65 27.90
N MET A 264 8.82 11.35 27.91
CA MET A 264 9.52 11.70 29.16
C MET A 264 8.66 12.58 30.07
N GLU A 265 7.99 13.58 29.51
CA GLU A 265 7.07 14.46 30.26
C GLU A 265 5.87 13.68 30.82
N ALA A 266 5.29 12.78 30.04
CA ALA A 266 4.20 11.92 30.49
C ALA A 266 4.64 10.92 31.58
N GLU A 267 5.81 10.29 31.42
CA GLU A 267 6.37 9.37 32.40
C GLU A 267 6.70 10.10 33.71
N GLN A 268 7.24 11.33 33.65
CA GLN A 268 7.47 12.15 34.83
C GLN A 268 6.14 12.51 35.54
N ALA A 269 5.12 12.93 34.79
CA ALA A 269 3.81 13.22 35.35
C ALA A 269 3.19 12.00 36.06
N LEU A 270 3.36 10.80 35.50
CA LEU A 270 2.90 9.56 36.13
C LEU A 270 3.67 9.24 37.43
N GLN A 271 4.99 9.49 37.45
CA GLN A 271 5.78 9.32 38.68
C GLN A 271 5.36 10.29 39.78
N ASP A 272 5.01 11.53 39.43
CA ASP A 272 4.50 12.51 40.39
C ASP A 272 3.16 12.07 40.98
N VAL A 273 2.23 11.60 40.14
CA VAL A 273 0.96 11.01 40.61
C VAL A 273 1.21 9.79 41.51
N GLU A 274 2.14 8.91 41.15
CA GLU A 274 2.46 7.73 41.96
C GLU A 274 3.02 8.13 43.35
N ARG A 275 3.85 9.17 43.41
CA ARG A 275 4.37 9.73 44.66
C ARG A 275 3.26 10.31 45.53
N GLU A 276 2.36 11.11 44.94
CA GLU A 276 1.20 11.68 45.64
C GLU A 276 0.24 10.60 46.15
N CYS A 277 0.12 9.48 45.42
CA CYS A 277 -0.71 8.35 45.83
C CYS A 277 -0.08 7.50 46.95
N LYS A 278 1.26 7.39 47.02
CA LYS A 278 1.96 6.58 48.04
C LYS A 278 2.01 7.24 49.41
N GLU A 279 2.20 8.56 49.44
CA GLU A 279 2.14 9.35 50.68
C GLU A 279 1.07 10.42 50.54
N PRO A 280 -0.22 10.06 50.71
CA PRO A 280 -1.27 11.06 50.70
C PRO A 280 -1.12 11.93 51.96
N PHE A 281 -0.30 12.98 51.89
CA PHE A 281 -0.01 13.89 53.01
C PHE A 281 -1.29 14.49 53.62
N VAL A 282 -2.33 14.64 52.80
CA VAL A 282 -3.56 15.34 53.19
C VAL A 282 -4.60 14.40 53.84
N VAL A 283 -4.53 13.09 53.61
CA VAL A 283 -5.62 12.17 54.00
C VAL A 283 -5.59 11.81 55.49
N PRO A 284 -4.45 11.52 56.16
CA PRO A 284 -4.46 11.10 57.56
C PRO A 284 -5.00 12.18 58.50
N ALA A 285 -4.64 13.45 58.29
CA ALA A 285 -5.10 14.56 59.15
C ALA A 285 -6.60 14.85 58.95
N LEU A 286 -7.08 14.86 57.71
CA LEU A 286 -8.51 15.05 57.41
C LEU A 286 -9.35 13.88 57.90
N LEU A 287 -8.89 12.64 57.70
CA LEU A 287 -9.57 11.45 58.20
C LEU A 287 -9.64 11.46 59.73
N LYS A 288 -8.56 11.87 60.41
CA LYS A 288 -8.52 12.01 61.87
C LYS A 288 -9.51 13.08 62.36
N GLY A 289 -9.61 14.21 61.68
CA GLY A 289 -10.61 15.25 61.96
C GLY A 289 -12.05 14.75 61.77
N PHE A 290 -12.34 14.01 60.70
CA PHE A 290 -13.67 13.41 60.48
C PHE A 290 -14.03 12.37 61.54
N VAL A 291 -13.06 11.55 61.97
CA VAL A 291 -13.26 10.59 63.07
C VAL A 291 -13.54 11.31 64.39
N GLU A 292 -12.88 12.43 64.68
CA GLU A 292 -13.17 13.24 65.87
C GLU A 292 -14.57 13.86 65.83
N ILE A 293 -14.99 14.40 64.69
CA ILE A 293 -16.35 14.96 64.51
C ILE A 293 -17.41 13.86 64.64
N SER A 294 -17.17 12.67 64.07
CA SER A 294 -18.07 11.51 64.18
C SER A 294 -18.27 11.05 65.64
N LYS A 295 -17.24 11.14 66.48
CA LYS A 295 -17.35 10.81 67.91
C LYS A 295 -18.17 11.84 68.68
N LEU A 296 -18.17 13.10 68.26
CA LEU A 296 -18.98 14.15 68.85
C LEU A 296 -20.47 14.00 68.50
N THR A 297 -20.78 13.51 67.29
CA THR A 297 -22.18 13.34 66.85
C THR A 297 -22.84 12.03 67.31
N SER A 298 -22.06 10.99 67.63
CA SER A 298 -22.59 9.68 68.08
C SER A 298 -23.03 9.61 69.55
N ASN A 299 -22.92 10.69 70.33
CA ASN A 299 -23.27 10.72 71.77
C ASN A 299 -24.61 11.42 72.06
N TYR A 300 -25.48 11.57 71.05
CA TYR A 300 -26.89 11.94 71.21
C TYR A 300 -27.78 10.75 70.86
#